data_AF-A0A2E3CT76-F1
#
_entry.id   AF-A0A2E3CT76-F1
#
_cell.length_a   1.000
_cell.length_b   1.000
_cell.length_c   1.000
_cell.angle_alpha   90.00
_cell.angle_beta   90.00
_cell.angle_gamma   90.00
#
_symmetry.space_group_name_H-M   'P 1'
#
loop_
_entity.id
_entity.type
_entity.pdbx_description
1 polymer ?
#
loop_
_entity_poly.entity_id
_entity_poly.type
_entity_poly.pdbx_seq_one_letter_code
_entity_poly.pdbx_strand_id
1 'polypeptide(L)' 'MELLESKEKILLEELCCGSTEEMLSVSASDSVVLGVCMNAGCDYTTDVEPDCDGGHCEVCGTSTVKSPLVIFGLI' A
#
# COMPACT_ATOMS: atom_id res chain seq x y z
N MET A 1 -11.30 -4.01 -9.61
CA MET A 1 -11.66 -4.92 -8.49
C MET A 1 -10.51 -5.89 -8.26
N GLU A 2 -10.14 -6.72 -9.24
CA GLU A 2 -9.02 -7.67 -9.14
C GLU A 2 -7.68 -7.05 -8.72
N LEU A 3 -7.33 -5.87 -9.25
CA LEU A 3 -6.09 -5.18 -8.88
C LEU A 3 -6.07 -4.84 -7.39
N LEU A 4 -7.16 -4.28 -6.86
CA LEU A 4 -7.24 -3.86 -5.46
C LEU A 4 -7.12 -5.06 -4.52
N GLU A 5 -7.86 -6.13 -4.79
CA GLU A 5 -7.80 -7.38 -4.02
C GLU A 5 -6.38 -7.97 -4.00
N SER A 6 -5.67 -7.91 -5.14
CA SER A 6 -4.28 -8.34 -5.21
C SER A 6 -3.35 -7.47 -4.36
N LYS A 7 -3.51 -6.15 -4.39
CA LYS A 7 -2.67 -5.22 -3.61
C LYS A 7 -2.94 -5.31 -2.13
N GLU A 8 -4.21 -5.44 -1.74
CA GLU A 8 -4.63 -5.69 -0.36
C GLU A 8 -3.96 -6.95 0.20
N LYS A 9 -3.98 -8.05 -0.55
CA LYS A 9 -3.35 -9.30 -0.12
C LYS A 9 -1.85 -9.12 0.16
N ILE A 10 -1.12 -8.44 -0.73
CA ILE A 10 0.31 -8.18 -0.56
C ILE A 10 0.56 -7.37 0.72
N LEU A 11 -0.20 -6.30 0.92
CA LEU A 11 -0.07 -5.44 2.11
C LEU A 11 -0.37 -6.22 3.40
N LEU A 12 -1.42 -7.04 3.41
CA LEU A 12 -1.75 -7.89 4.55
C LEU A 12 -0.65 -8.90 4.89
N GLU A 13 -0.10 -9.57 3.87
CA GLU A 13 0.96 -10.56 4.03
C GLU A 13 2.26 -9.93 4.56
N GLU A 14 2.71 -8.81 3.98
CA GLU A 14 3.94 -8.15 4.40
C GLU A 14 3.83 -7.48 5.77
N LEU A 15 2.68 -6.89 6.10
CA LEU A 15 2.42 -6.32 7.43
C LEU A 15 2.02 -7.36 8.48
N CYS A 16 1.95 -8.64 8.10
CA CYS A 16 1.50 -9.74 8.97
C CYS A 16 0.12 -9.51 9.61
N CYS A 17 -0.77 -8.80 8.92
CA CYS A 17 -2.12 -8.46 9.40
C CYS A 17 -3.13 -9.53 9.00
N GLY A 18 -4.10 -9.81 9.87
CA GLY A 18 -5.16 -10.79 9.62
C GLY A 18 -6.40 -10.23 8.92
N SER A 19 -6.51 -8.89 8.81
CA SER A 19 -7.66 -8.20 8.23
C SER A 19 -7.30 -6.81 7.71
N THR A 20 -8.13 -6.30 6.80
CA THR A 20 -8.02 -4.94 6.26
C THR A 20 -8.08 -3.89 7.38
N GLU A 21 -8.96 -4.07 8.36
CA GLU A 21 -9.12 -3.15 9.49
C GLU A 21 -7.85 -3.08 10.36
N GLU A 22 -7.19 -4.21 10.60
CA GLU A 22 -5.93 -4.26 11.33
C GLU A 22 -4.82 -3.52 10.57
N MET A 23 -4.68 -3.78 9.27
CA MET A 23 -3.74 -3.07 8.39
C MET A 23 -3.97 -1.56 8.39
N LEU A 24 -5.22 -1.11 8.27
CA LEU A 24 -5.58 0.31 8.28
C LEU A 24 -5.31 0.94 9.65
N SER A 25 -5.57 0.23 10.75
CA SER A 25 -5.25 0.70 12.11
C SER A 25 -3.75 0.87 12.33
N VAL A 26 -2.93 -0.07 11.86
CA VAL A 26 -1.46 0.02 11.93
C VAL A 26 -0.99 1.21 11.10
N SER A 27 -1.47 1.31 9.86
CA SER A 27 -1.08 2.38 8.92
C SER A 27 -1.48 3.78 9.42
N ALA A 28 -2.60 3.91 10.13
CA ALA A 28 -3.05 5.18 10.71
C ALA A 28 -2.29 5.58 11.99
N SER A 29 -1.54 4.65 12.60
CA SER A 29 -0.86 4.85 13.88
C SER A 29 0.66 5.06 13.75
N ASP A 30 1.21 4.89 12.55
CA ASP A 30 2.63 5.04 12.26
C ASP A 30 2.91 6.29 11.40
N SER A 31 4.13 6.81 11.49
CA SER A 31 4.66 7.88 10.66
C SER A 31 5.25 7.39 9.34
N VAL A 32 5.56 6.09 9.24
CA VAL A 32 6.06 5.43 8.04
C VAL A 32 5.27 4.14 7.87
N VAL A 33 4.74 3.90 6.67
CA VAL A 33 3.88 2.75 6.37
C VAL A 33 4.34 2.04 5.12
N LEU A 34 3.89 0.79 4.96
CA LEU A 34 4.14 0.04 3.75
C LEU A 34 3.25 0.53 2.60
N GLY A 35 3.85 1.10 1.57
CA GLY A 35 3.19 1.43 0.31
C GLY A 35 3.37 0.32 -0.71
N VAL A 36 2.46 0.25 -1.69
CA VAL A 36 2.52 -0.74 -2.79
C VAL A 36 2.30 -0.08 -4.15
N CYS A 37 3.03 -0.55 -5.16
CA CYS A 37 2.85 -0.12 -6.54
C CYS A 37 1.46 -0.49 -7.08
N MET A 38 0.75 0.49 -7.63
CA MET A 38 -0.59 0.30 -8.22
C MET A 38 -0.58 -0.12 -9.69
N ASN A 39 0.58 -0.39 -10.29
CA ASN A 39 0.62 -0.97 -11.64
C ASN A 39 0.21 -2.45 -11.62
N ALA A 40 -0.55 -2.86 -12.63
CA ALA A 40 -0.93 -4.26 -12.80
C ALA A 40 0.33 -5.14 -12.95
N GLY A 41 0.40 -6.23 -12.17
CA GLY A 41 1.51 -7.18 -12.22
C GLY A 41 2.82 -6.74 -11.54
N CYS A 42 2.83 -5.62 -10.82
CA CYS A 42 4.00 -5.18 -10.04
C CYS A 42 3.72 -5.19 -8.54
N ASP A 43 4.38 -6.07 -7.81
CA ASP A 43 4.13 -6.27 -6.37
C ASP A 43 5.19 -5.57 -5.51
N TYR A 44 5.86 -4.56 -6.07
CA TYR A 44 6.85 -3.77 -5.36
C TYR A 44 6.22 -3.01 -4.19
N THR A 45 6.79 -3.19 -3.01
CA THR A 45 6.47 -2.46 -1.79
C THR A 45 7.67 -1.64 -1.32
N THR A 46 7.40 -0.57 -0.57
CA THR A 46 8.42 0.27 0.04
C THR A 46 7.84 1.13 1.15
N ASP A 47 8.70 1.66 2.00
CA ASP A 47 8.33 2.58 3.07
C ASP A 47 7.91 3.94 2.48
N VAL A 48 6.75 4.45 2.89
CA VAL A 48 6.19 5.73 2.46
C VAL A 48 5.49 6.44 3.62
N GLU A 49 5.18 7.74 3.43
CA GLU A 49 4.30 8.46 4.35
C GLU A 49 2.86 7.91 4.29
N PRO A 50 2.07 7.99 5.38
CA PRO A 50 0.71 7.46 5.44
C PRO A 50 -0.23 8.03 4.37
N ASP A 51 0.01 9.24 3.87
CA ASP A 51 -0.77 9.96 2.85
C ASP A 51 -0.17 9.88 1.43
N CYS A 52 0.74 8.94 1.19
CA CYS A 52 1.39 8.80 -0.10
C CYS A 52 0.41 8.37 -1.21
N ASP A 53 0.16 9.27 -2.18
CA ASP A 53 -0.68 9.05 -3.38
C ASP A 53 0.14 8.99 -4.70
N GLY A 54 1.45 8.81 -4.63
CA GLY A 54 2.32 8.89 -5.81
C GLY A 54 3.81 8.63 -5.58
N GLY A 55 4.15 7.68 -4.70
CA GLY A 55 5.53 7.28 -4.42
C GLY A 55 6.21 6.59 -5.62
N HIS A 56 7.55 6.61 -5.64
CA HIS A 56 8.33 6.02 -6.71
C HIS A 56 8.40 4.49 -6.61
N CYS A 57 8.20 3.79 -7.72
CA CYS A 57 8.40 2.35 -7.82
C CYS A 57 9.72 2.05 -8.54
N GLU A 58 10.67 1.42 -7.85
CA GLU A 58 12.00 1.05 -8.39
C GLU A 58 11.94 -0.03 -9.49
N VAL A 59 10.82 -0.77 -9.59
CA VAL A 59 10.64 -1.81 -10.61
C VAL A 59 10.03 -1.25 -11.89
N CYS A 60 8.99 -0.41 -11.77
CA CYS A 60 8.29 0.17 -12.93
C CYS A 60 8.89 1.49 -13.40
N GLY A 61 9.64 2.19 -12.55
CA GLY A 61 10.11 3.56 -12.81
C GLY A 61 8.98 4.61 -12.81
N THR A 62 7.81 4.28 -12.26
CA THR A 62 6.62 5.16 -12.22
C THR A 62 6.32 5.66 -10.82
N SER A 63 5.62 6.79 -10.71
CA SER A 63 5.14 7.36 -9.46
C SER A 63 3.74 6.85 -9.12
N THR A 64 3.64 5.55 -8.82
CA THR A 64 2.36 4.83 -8.62
C THR A 64 2.30 4.05 -7.32
N VAL A 65 3.30 4.17 -6.44
CA VAL A 65 3.21 3.61 -5.09
C VAL A 65 2.21 4.41 -4.29
N LYS A 66 1.28 3.73 -3.62
CA LYS A 66 0.31 4.35 -2.71
C LYS A 66 0.32 3.68 -1.36
N SER A 67 0.01 4.44 -0.32
CA SER A 67 -0.19 3.90 1.03
C SER A 67 -1.55 3.19 1.17
N PRO A 68 -1.76 2.36 2.21
CA PRO A 68 -3.03 1.70 2.42
C PRO A 68 -4.17 2.69 2.69
N LEU A 69 -3.92 3.77 3.44
CA LEU A 69 -4.96 4.75 3.77
C LEU A 69 -5.49 5.46 2.52
N VAL A 70 -4.62 5.78 1.56
CA VAL A 70 -5.01 6.37 0.27
C VAL A 70 -5.73 5.35 -0.61
N ILE A 71 -5.23 4.11 -0.70
CA ILE A 71 -5.84 3.04 -1.51
C ILE A 71 -7.30 2.78 -1.08
N PHE A 72 -7.57 2.81 0.23
CA PHE A 72 -8.89 2.58 0.81
C PHE A 72 -9.70 3.87 1.04
N GLY A 73 -9.19 5.04 0.62
CA GLY A 73 -9.92 6.31 0.61
C GLY A 73 -10.23 6.89 2.00
N LEU A 74 -9.36 6.65 2.99
CA LEU A 74 -9.49 7.24 4.32
C LEU A 74 -8.90 8.66 4.42
N ILE A 75 -8.00 9.02 3.49
CA ILE A 75 -7.37 10.34 3.35
C ILE A 75 -7.14 10.68 1.88
#